data_AF-A0A4R6JLF3-F1
#
_entry.id   AF-A0A4R6JLF3-F1
#
_cell.length_a   1.000
_cell.length_b   1.000
_cell.length_c   1.000
_cell.angle_alpha   90.00
_cell.angle_beta   90.00
_cell.angle_gamma   90.00
#
_symmetry.space_group_name_H-M   'P 1'
#
loop_
_entity.id
_entity.type
_entity.pdbx_description
1 polymer ?
#
loop_
_entity_poly.entity_id
_entity_poly.type
_entity_poly.pdbx_seq_one_letter_code
_entity_poly.pdbx_strand_id
1 'polypeptide(L)'
;MSRPVRLSRRSLLTGSAATLGALGAAAAGLSPGAAEAAALPSDVSRAIVDSTTTRFTPASFGDWSYHKALYLYGQYLVYKRTGEARYLDFIKAWVDRFVTDSGSTSKFNSLDSMRPAQLLPCSAAGSARSTGP
;
A
#
# COMPACT_ATOMS: atom_id res chain seq x y z
N MET A 1 45.03 2.49 23.87
CA MET A 1 43.81 3.16 23.39
C MET A 1 43.79 3.07 21.87
N SER A 2 43.09 2.08 21.32
CA SER A 2 43.13 1.76 19.88
C SER A 2 41.73 1.83 19.29
N ARG A 3 41.55 2.65 18.24
CA ARG A 3 40.26 2.93 17.57
C ARG A 3 39.90 1.76 16.65
N PRO A 4 38.66 1.24 16.64
CA PRO A 4 38.27 0.24 15.67
C PRO A 4 37.99 0.87 14.29
N VAL A 5 38.67 0.33 13.27
CA VAL A 5 38.51 0.64 11.85
C VAL A 5 37.14 0.15 11.36
N ARG A 6 36.39 1.05 10.71
CA ARG A 6 35.09 0.78 10.07
C ARG A 6 35.35 0.08 8.72
N LEU A 7 35.06 -1.22 8.60
CA LEU A 7 35.18 -1.93 7.32
C LEU A 7 33.85 -1.89 6.54
N SER A 8 33.91 -1.22 5.40
CA SER A 8 32.90 -1.11 4.35
C SER A 8 32.66 -2.47 3.71
N ARG A 9 31.44 -3.01 3.78
CA ARG A 9 31.03 -4.23 3.05
C ARG A 9 30.40 -3.82 1.72
N ARG A 10 31.24 -3.54 0.73
CA ARG A 10 30.82 -3.52 -0.68
C ARG A 10 31.65 -4.55 -1.46
N SER A 11 30.92 -5.37 -2.20
CA SER A 11 31.36 -6.10 -3.40
C SER A 11 32.26 -7.31 -3.21
N LEU A 12 31.64 -8.48 -3.05
CA LEU A 12 32.04 -9.80 -3.57
C LEU A 12 30.70 -10.59 -3.62
N LEU A 13 30.27 -11.35 -4.62
CA LEU A 13 30.98 -12.16 -5.58
C LEU A 13 30.18 -12.24 -6.89
N THR A 14 30.89 -11.96 -7.99
CA THR A 14 30.69 -12.59 -9.29
C THR A 14 31.04 -14.06 -9.15
N GLY A 15 30.16 -14.97 -9.58
CA GLY A 15 30.41 -16.42 -9.51
C GLY A 15 29.51 -17.17 -10.47
N SER A 16 30.00 -17.34 -11.69
CA SER A 16 29.39 -18.14 -12.76
C SER A 16 29.37 -19.63 -12.41
N ALA A 17 28.21 -20.27 -12.57
CA ALA A 17 28.09 -21.72 -12.68
C ALA A 17 27.05 -22.07 -13.76
N ALA A 18 27.52 -22.13 -15.00
CA ALA A 18 26.97 -23.01 -16.03
C ALA A 18 27.10 -24.46 -15.51
N THR A 19 26.26 -25.45 -15.79
CA THR A 19 25.73 -25.96 -17.06
C THR A 19 24.74 -27.06 -16.68
N LEU A 20 23.48 -27.02 -17.13
CA LEU A 20 22.60 -28.20 -17.27
C LEU A 20 21.32 -27.74 -17.99
N GLY A 21 21.32 -27.86 -19.30
CA GLY A 21 20.17 -27.44 -20.12
C GLY A 21 20.49 -27.39 -21.62
N ALA A 22 21.31 -28.32 -22.12
CA ALA A 22 21.54 -28.49 -23.54
C ALA A 22 20.78 -29.74 -24.01
N LEU A 23 19.51 -29.56 -24.39
CA LEU A 23 18.72 -30.43 -25.26
C LEU A 23 17.33 -29.78 -25.44
N GLY A 24 17.26 -28.77 -26.31
CA GLY A 24 16.00 -28.08 -26.62
C GLY A 24 16.16 -26.64 -27.12
N ALA A 25 17.12 -26.37 -28.00
CA ALA A 25 17.36 -25.02 -28.54
C ALA A 25 17.42 -25.02 -30.07
N ALA A 26 16.43 -25.63 -30.72
CA ALA A 26 16.31 -25.60 -32.18
C ALA A 26 14.85 -25.65 -32.64
N ALA A 27 14.01 -24.74 -32.14
CA ALA A 27 12.79 -24.32 -32.83
C ALA A 27 12.23 -23.05 -32.15
N ALA A 28 12.03 -22.02 -32.96
CA ALA A 28 11.33 -20.77 -32.64
C ALA A 28 12.02 -19.86 -31.61
N GLY A 29 12.66 -18.81 -32.13
CA GLY A 29 13.09 -17.63 -31.39
C GLY A 29 11.92 -16.81 -30.82
N LEU A 30 11.14 -17.40 -29.92
CA LEU A 30 10.35 -16.66 -28.95
C LEU A 30 11.07 -16.75 -27.61
N SER A 31 11.91 -15.77 -27.34
CA SER A 31 12.24 -15.42 -25.96
C SER A 31 10.90 -15.23 -25.23
N PRO A 32 10.54 -16.05 -24.23
CA PRO A 32 9.32 -15.86 -23.49
C PRO A 32 9.48 -14.55 -22.72
N GLY A 33 8.89 -13.51 -23.30
CA GLY A 33 8.43 -12.34 -22.61
C GLY A 33 9.35 -11.89 -21.47
N ALA A 34 10.52 -11.37 -21.84
CA ALA A 34 10.71 -9.97 -21.52
C ALA A 34 9.55 -9.23 -22.19
N ALA A 35 8.34 -9.35 -21.63
CA ALA A 35 7.50 -8.19 -21.52
C ALA A 35 8.49 -7.19 -20.96
N GLU A 36 8.93 -6.27 -21.82
CA GLU A 36 9.49 -5.00 -21.43
C GLU A 36 8.84 -4.74 -20.09
N ALA A 37 9.61 -4.84 -18.99
CA ALA A 37 9.06 -4.62 -17.67
C ALA A 37 8.70 -3.16 -17.72
N ALA A 38 7.53 -2.88 -18.29
CA ALA A 38 7.11 -1.60 -18.80
C ALA A 38 7.05 -0.85 -17.51
N ALA A 39 8.11 -0.07 -17.30
CA ALA A 39 8.50 0.34 -15.97
C ALA A 39 7.24 0.94 -15.40
N LEU A 40 6.65 0.25 -14.42
CA LEU A 40 5.35 0.63 -13.90
C LEU A 40 5.50 2.13 -13.64
N PRO A 41 4.59 2.98 -14.19
CA PRO A 41 4.73 4.42 -14.06
C PRO A 41 5.12 4.70 -12.62
N SER A 42 6.05 5.63 -12.40
CA SER A 42 6.79 5.79 -11.13
C SER A 42 5.89 5.86 -9.89
N ASP A 43 4.58 6.01 -10.05
CA ASP A 43 3.62 5.73 -8.99
C ASP A 43 2.28 5.07 -9.40
N VAL A 44 2.29 3.76 -9.65
CA VAL A 44 1.05 2.98 -9.86
C VAL A 44 0.13 3.00 -8.64
N SER A 45 0.69 3.00 -7.43
CA SER A 45 -0.12 3.07 -6.20
C SER A 45 -0.95 4.34 -6.16
N ARG A 46 -0.36 5.47 -6.56
CA ARG A 46 -1.10 6.74 -6.71
C ARG A 46 -2.22 6.63 -7.74
N ALA A 47 -1.93 6.08 -8.93
CA ALA A 47 -2.91 5.93 -9.99
C ALA A 47 -4.11 5.05 -9.57
N ILE A 48 -3.89 4.00 -8.78
CA ILE A 48 -4.96 3.16 -8.24
C ILE A 48 -5.83 3.95 -7.24
N VAL A 49 -5.21 4.72 -6.36
CA VAL A 49 -5.96 5.56 -5.40
C VAL A 49 -6.75 6.64 -6.12
N ASP A 50 -6.14 7.32 -7.09
CA ASP A 50 -6.79 8.39 -7.86
C ASP A 50 -7.97 7.85 -8.68
N SER A 51 -7.77 6.73 -9.37
CA SER A 51 -8.86 6.11 -10.14
C SER A 51 -10.02 5.64 -9.26
N THR A 52 -9.75 5.21 -8.03
CA THR A 52 -10.79 4.77 -7.10
C THR A 52 -11.56 5.96 -6.51
N THR A 53 -10.85 6.98 -6.03
CA THR A 53 -11.46 8.21 -5.47
C THR A 53 -12.20 9.02 -6.53
N THR A 54 -11.87 8.86 -7.82
CA THR A 54 -12.65 9.41 -8.94
C THR A 54 -13.97 8.68 -9.15
N ARG A 55 -14.00 7.34 -8.97
CA ARG A 55 -15.17 6.50 -9.24
C ARG A 55 -16.13 6.39 -8.05
N PHE A 56 -15.61 6.54 -6.84
CA PHE A 56 -16.34 6.31 -5.61
C PHE A 56 -16.21 7.50 -4.68
N THR A 57 -17.30 7.83 -4.00
CA THR A 57 -17.32 8.73 -2.86
C THR A 57 -17.22 7.92 -1.58
N PRO A 58 -16.87 8.53 -0.43
CA PRO A 58 -16.92 7.82 0.86
C PRO A 58 -18.30 7.20 1.12
N ALA A 59 -19.38 7.78 0.58
CA ALA A 59 -20.73 7.26 0.63
C ALA A 59 -20.93 6.00 -0.25
N SER A 60 -20.51 6.05 -1.52
CA SER A 60 -20.71 4.95 -2.49
C SER A 60 -19.66 3.84 -2.42
N PHE A 61 -18.55 4.04 -1.70
CA PHE A 61 -17.53 3.01 -1.47
C PHE A 61 -18.09 1.80 -0.71
N GLY A 62 -19.18 2.00 0.04
CA GLY A 62 -20.03 0.98 0.65
C GLY A 62 -19.67 0.60 2.09
N ASP A 63 -20.13 -0.57 2.53
CA ASP A 63 -20.27 -0.96 3.95
C ASP A 63 -18.97 -1.32 4.70
N TRP A 64 -19.08 -1.37 6.03
CA TRP A 64 -18.04 -1.82 6.96
C TRP A 64 -17.68 -3.28 6.71
N SER A 65 -16.60 -3.49 5.97
CA SER A 65 -16.15 -4.82 5.57
C SER A 65 -14.64 -4.89 5.52
N TYR A 66 -14.14 -6.10 5.76
CA TYR A 66 -12.74 -6.47 5.66
C TYR A 66 -12.14 -5.85 4.39
N HIS A 67 -12.52 -6.29 3.19
CA HIS A 67 -11.86 -5.96 1.91
C HIS A 67 -11.65 -4.46 1.67
N LYS A 68 -12.68 -3.66 1.99
CA LYS A 68 -12.64 -2.20 1.86
C LYS A 68 -11.65 -1.55 2.83
N ALA A 69 -11.62 -2.00 4.08
CA ALA A 69 -10.68 -1.47 5.05
C ALA A 69 -9.20 -1.75 4.69
N LEU A 70 -8.90 -2.89 4.08
CA LEU A 70 -7.53 -3.16 3.61
C LEU A 70 -7.13 -2.27 2.46
N TYR A 71 -8.04 -2.04 1.53
CA TYR A 71 -7.82 -1.07 0.48
C TYR A 71 -7.50 0.32 1.07
N LEU A 72 -8.32 0.79 2.02
CA LEU A 72 -8.13 2.09 2.68
C LEU A 72 -6.83 2.15 3.48
N TYR A 73 -6.38 1.03 4.06
CA TYR A 73 -5.06 0.95 4.68
C TYR A 73 -3.93 1.11 3.63
N GLY A 74 -4.06 0.51 2.45
CA GLY A 74 -3.15 0.75 1.33
C GLY A 74 -3.12 2.23 0.92
N GLN A 75 -4.28 2.87 0.83
CA GLN A 75 -4.39 4.32 0.57
C GLN A 75 -3.72 5.15 1.67
N TYR A 76 -3.83 4.76 2.94
CA TYR A 76 -3.12 5.42 4.04
C TYR A 76 -1.59 5.31 3.90
N LEU A 77 -1.08 4.17 3.44
CA LEU A 77 0.36 4.03 3.17
C LEU A 77 0.81 4.95 2.02
N VAL A 78 -0.02 5.12 0.99
CA VAL A 78 0.23 6.11 -0.07
C VAL A 78 0.27 7.52 0.50
N TYR A 79 -0.71 7.90 1.33
CA TYR A 79 -0.71 9.19 2.05
C TYR A 79 0.57 9.40 2.86
N LYS A 80 1.04 8.41 3.63
CA LYS A 80 2.28 8.56 4.41
C LYS A 80 3.51 8.81 3.54
N ARG A 81 3.53 8.28 2.31
CA ARG A 81 4.62 8.47 1.36
C ARG A 81 4.50 9.81 0.62
N THR A 82 3.30 10.20 0.18
CA THR A 82 3.10 11.37 -0.70
C THR A 82 2.76 12.65 0.06
N GLY A 83 2.20 12.55 1.26
CA GLY A 83 1.72 13.67 2.05
C GLY A 83 0.41 14.30 1.56
N GLU A 84 -0.24 13.73 0.54
CA GLU A 84 -1.45 14.30 -0.06
C GLU A 84 -2.68 14.15 0.85
N ALA A 85 -3.12 15.26 1.47
CA ALA A 85 -4.21 15.27 2.46
C ALA A 85 -5.52 14.64 1.95
N ARG A 86 -5.85 14.82 0.66
CA ARG A 86 -7.06 14.26 0.02
C ARG A 86 -7.23 12.75 0.25
N TYR A 87 -6.13 12.01 0.34
CA TYR A 87 -6.17 10.57 0.58
C TYR A 87 -6.56 10.22 1.99
N LEU A 88 -6.12 11.02 2.96
CA LEU A 88 -6.50 10.85 4.36
C LEU A 88 -7.94 11.31 4.58
N ASP A 89 -8.34 12.42 3.97
CA ASP A 89 -9.70 12.98 4.12
C ASP A 89 -10.77 11.99 3.64
N PHE A 90 -10.50 11.28 2.54
CA PHE A 90 -11.38 10.20 2.07
C PHE A 90 -11.54 9.08 3.10
N ILE A 91 -10.43 8.66 3.74
CA ILE A 91 -10.45 7.61 4.77
C ILE A 91 -11.23 8.09 5.99
N LYS A 92 -11.00 9.32 6.45
CA LYS A 92 -11.73 9.93 7.57
C LYS A 92 -13.23 9.98 7.30
N ALA A 93 -13.61 10.55 6.16
CA ALA A 93 -15.00 10.64 5.74
C ALA A 93 -15.68 9.26 5.61
N TRP A 94 -14.95 8.20 5.27
CA TRP A 94 -15.51 6.84 5.28
C TRP A 94 -15.68 6.30 6.71
N VAL A 95 -14.67 6.47 7.58
CA VAL A 95 -14.71 6.01 8.98
C VAL A 95 -15.81 6.72 9.77
N ASP A 96 -15.95 8.04 9.61
CA ASP A 96 -16.91 8.87 10.34
C ASP A 96 -18.36 8.49 10.06
N ARG A 97 -18.64 7.77 8.97
CA ARG A 97 -19.98 7.21 8.69
C ARG A 97 -20.35 6.06 9.61
N PHE A 98 -19.36 5.32 10.10
CA PHE A 98 -19.57 4.12 10.90
C PHE A 98 -19.23 4.34 12.37
N VAL A 99 -18.32 5.27 12.67
CA VAL A 99 -17.93 5.62 14.03
C VAL A 99 -18.42 7.02 14.34
N THR A 100 -19.44 7.09 15.19
CA THR A 100 -20.05 8.33 15.66
C THR A 100 -19.66 8.57 17.11
N ASP A 101 -20.01 9.72 17.68
CA ASP A 101 -19.75 10.05 19.09
C ASP A 101 -20.41 9.04 20.06
N SER A 102 -21.44 8.32 19.61
CA SER A 102 -22.09 7.24 20.37
C SER A 102 -21.40 5.87 20.25
N GLY A 103 -20.33 5.77 19.47
CA GLY A 103 -19.59 4.55 19.17
C GLY A 103 -19.77 4.03 17.74
N SER A 104 -19.33 2.79 17.51
CA SER A 104 -19.43 2.13 16.20
C SER A 104 -20.83 1.59 15.95
N THR A 105 -21.40 1.90 14.78
CA THR A 105 -22.70 1.40 14.33
C THR A 105 -22.65 -0.01 13.74
N SER A 106 -21.46 -0.60 13.61
CA SER A 106 -21.26 -1.92 12.98
C SER A 106 -21.32 -3.07 13.99
N LYS A 107 -21.90 -4.20 13.58
CA LYS A 107 -21.93 -5.42 14.39
C LYS A 107 -20.57 -6.13 14.36
N PHE A 108 -20.02 -6.42 15.54
CA PHE A 108 -18.74 -7.10 15.73
C PHE A 108 -18.88 -8.61 15.99
N ASN A 109 -19.77 -9.28 15.25
CA ASN A 109 -20.01 -10.72 15.39
C ASN A 109 -19.09 -11.59 14.51
N SER A 110 -18.15 -10.98 13.79
CA SER A 110 -17.17 -11.66 12.95
C SER A 110 -15.79 -11.01 13.08
N LEU A 111 -14.73 -11.83 12.99
CA LEU A 111 -13.34 -11.35 12.96
C LEU A 111 -13.09 -10.39 11.79
N ASP A 112 -13.81 -10.55 10.68
CA ASP A 112 -13.72 -9.65 9.52
C ASP A 112 -14.18 -8.23 9.85
N SER A 113 -15.13 -8.08 10.78
CA SER A 113 -15.62 -6.79 11.25
C SER A 113 -14.61 -6.06 12.15
N MET A 114 -13.56 -6.74 12.64
CA MET A 114 -12.52 -6.11 13.45
C MET A 114 -11.48 -5.36 12.61
N ARG A 115 -11.21 -5.80 11.37
CA ARG A 115 -10.15 -5.20 10.55
C ARG A 115 -10.29 -3.69 10.34
N PRO A 116 -11.49 -3.15 10.03
CA PRO A 116 -11.61 -1.71 9.80
C PRO A 116 -11.34 -0.87 11.05
N ALA A 117 -11.37 -1.44 12.26
CA ALA A 117 -10.99 -0.73 13.48
C ALA A 117 -9.52 -0.29 13.50
N GLN A 118 -8.63 -0.93 12.71
CA GLN A 118 -7.23 -0.49 12.58
C GLN A 118 -7.07 0.86 11.86
N LEU A 119 -8.11 1.36 11.19
CA LEU A 119 -8.09 2.69 10.56
C LEU A 119 -8.34 3.83 11.56
N LEU A 120 -8.84 3.54 12.77
CA LEU A 120 -9.17 4.56 13.78
C LEU A 120 -7.96 5.39 14.23
N PRO A 121 -6.76 4.81 14.48
CA PRO A 121 -5.58 5.62 14.76
C PRO A 121 -5.18 6.53 13.60
N CYS A 122 -5.46 6.10 12.36
CA CYS A 122 -5.12 6.87 11.16
C CYS A 122 -6.03 8.10 11.00
N SER A 123 -7.34 7.97 11.28
CA SER A 123 -8.26 9.12 11.24
C SER A 123 -7.91 10.16 12.31
N ALA A 124 -7.51 9.73 13.50
CA ALA A 124 -7.05 10.60 14.59
C ALA A 124 -5.74 11.34 14.26
N ALA A 125 -4.78 10.66 13.60
CA ALA A 125 -3.49 11.25 13.22
C ALA A 125 -3.60 12.47 12.27
N GLY A 126 -4.70 12.56 11.51
CA GLY A 126 -5.00 13.75 10.68
C GLY A 126 -5.48 14.95 11.51
N SER A 127 -6.27 14.73 12.56
CA SER A 127 -6.78 15.83 13.39
C SER A 127 -5.66 16.52 14.18
N ALA A 128 -4.70 15.73 14.69
CA ALA A 128 -3.57 16.25 15.45
C ALA A 128 -2.61 17.16 14.64
N ARG A 129 -2.60 17.04 13.30
CA ARG A 129 -1.70 17.83 12.42
C ARG A 129 -2.31 19.17 11.99
N SER A 130 -3.61 19.40 12.21
CA SER A 130 -4.27 20.69 11.88
C SER A 130 -4.25 21.71 13.03
N THR A 131 -3.98 21.25 14.25
CA THR A 131 -3.75 22.09 15.43
C THR A 131 -2.26 22.38 15.59
N GLY A 132 -1.74 23.32 14.79
CA GLY A 132 -0.45 23.95 14.99
C GLY A 132 -0.56 25.45 14.69
N PRO A 133 -0.16 26.35 15.60
CA PRO A 133 -0.07 27.79 15.33
C PRO A 133 1.07 28.13 14.37
#